data_AF-A0A257JCP8-F1
#
_entry.id   AF-A0A257JCP8-F1
#
_cell.length_a   1.000
_cell.length_b   1.000
_cell.length_c   1.000
_cell.angle_alpha   90.00
_cell.angle_beta   90.00
_cell.angle_gamma   90.00
#
_symmetry.space_group_name_H-M   'P 1'
#
loop_
_entity.id
_entity.type
_entity.pdbx_description
1 polymer ?
#
loop_
_entity_poly.entity_id
_entity_poly.type
_entity_poly.pdbx_seq_one_letter_code
_entity_poly.pdbx_strand_id
1 'polypeptide(L)'
;VAAGAQRVALGFGKKILLADNLTVALAFYEKDFAALTAPEAWLFLAALAARILLDFSGYTDIALGFSQMLGLRLPENFNYPYAATGLRDFWARWHISLSSWIRDYVYIPLGGNRHGPVRRFLNLVLAFALCGLWHGAAGHFILWGLWHGGGLVVQGTYRSALGPLGAKLGATFDRVPLLSWATTLLFVAFGWLLFFYPVAQAWSMALKLLTFR
;
A
#
# COMPACT_ATOMS: atom_id res chain seq x y z
N VAL A 1 -21.70 17.70 -14.82
CA VAL A 1 -22.53 17.53 -13.60
C VAL A 1 -22.91 16.07 -13.36
N ALA A 2 -23.68 15.41 -14.24
CA ALA A 2 -24.18 14.04 -14.01
C ALA A 2 -23.08 12.99 -13.68
N ALA A 3 -22.00 12.93 -14.47
CA ALA A 3 -20.89 11.99 -14.20
C ALA A 3 -20.21 12.23 -12.83
N GLY A 4 -20.07 13.49 -12.42
CA GLY A 4 -19.53 13.85 -11.11
C GLY A 4 -20.46 13.43 -9.97
N ALA A 5 -21.77 13.63 -10.11
CA ALA A 5 -22.76 13.18 -9.13
C ALA A 5 -22.77 11.64 -8.98
N GLN A 6 -22.68 10.90 -10.10
CA GLN A 6 -22.53 9.44 -10.08
C GLN A 6 -21.27 9.03 -9.31
N ARG A 7 -20.15 9.71 -9.54
CA ARG A 7 -18.90 9.45 -8.84
C ARG A 7 -18.99 9.71 -7.34
N VAL A 8 -19.65 10.80 -6.94
CA VAL A 8 -19.94 11.09 -5.52
C VAL A 8 -20.76 9.95 -4.90
N ALA A 9 -21.81 9.49 -5.58
CA ALA A 9 -22.64 8.38 -5.09
C ALA A 9 -21.84 7.08 -4.92
N LEU A 10 -20.96 6.75 -5.88
CA LEU A 10 -20.05 5.61 -5.77
C LEU A 10 -19.07 5.77 -4.60
N GLY A 11 -18.54 6.97 -4.39
CA GLY A 11 -17.65 7.27 -3.27
C GLY A 11 -18.33 7.10 -1.91
N PHE A 12 -19.58 7.56 -1.77
CA PHE A 12 -20.39 7.30 -0.58
C PHE A 12 -20.66 5.81 -0.39
N GLY A 13 -20.95 5.07 -1.46
CA GLY A 13 -21.10 3.61 -1.39
C GLY A 13 -19.84 2.92 -0.84
N LYS A 14 -18.66 3.28 -1.36
CA LYS A 14 -17.37 2.74 -0.85
C LYS A 14 -17.12 3.11 0.60
N LYS A 15 -17.31 4.38 0.96
CA LYS A 15 -16.99 4.90 2.30
C LYS A 15 -17.99 4.43 3.36
N ILE A 16 -19.26 4.76 3.17
CA ILE A 16 -20.30 4.60 4.20
C ILE A 16 -20.80 3.15 4.23
N LEU A 17 -21.09 2.55 3.08
CA LEU A 17 -21.69 1.21 3.05
C LEU A 17 -20.65 0.11 3.29
N LEU A 18 -19.41 0.29 2.81
CA LEU A 18 -18.39 -0.76 2.90
C LEU A 18 -17.32 -0.45 3.95
N ALA A 19 -16.60 0.66 3.84
CA ALA A 19 -15.44 0.93 4.69
C ALA A 19 -15.81 1.18 6.15
N ASP A 20 -16.90 1.89 6.43
CA ASP A 20 -17.35 2.16 7.80
C ASP A 20 -17.86 0.88 8.48
N ASN A 21 -18.57 0.02 7.76
CA ASN A 21 -18.98 -1.29 8.28
C ASN A 21 -17.77 -2.21 8.54
N LEU A 22 -16.78 -2.23 7.63
CA LEU A 22 -15.52 -2.94 7.86
C LEU A 22 -14.78 -2.38 9.08
N THR A 23 -14.82 -1.06 9.31
CA THR A 23 -14.21 -0.43 10.49
C THR A 23 -14.81 -0.98 11.78
N VAL A 24 -16.14 -1.05 11.86
CA VAL A 24 -16.84 -1.59 13.04
C VAL A 24 -16.54 -3.08 13.23
N ALA A 25 -16.59 -3.87 12.15
CA ALA A 25 -16.27 -5.30 12.21
C ALA A 25 -14.83 -5.55 12.66
N LEU A 26 -13.85 -4.86 12.07
CA LEU A 26 -12.44 -4.98 12.46
C LEU A 26 -12.24 -4.60 13.92
N ALA A 27 -12.86 -3.52 14.40
CA ALA A 27 -12.76 -3.13 15.81
C ALA A 27 -13.34 -4.18 16.79
N PHE A 28 -14.33 -4.97 16.36
CA PHE A 28 -14.85 -6.09 17.14
C PHE A 28 -13.81 -7.23 17.24
N TYR A 29 -13.29 -7.68 16.10
CA TYR A 29 -12.33 -8.80 16.05
C TYR A 29 -10.93 -8.44 16.57
N GLU A 30 -10.55 -7.16 16.54
CA GLU A 30 -9.24 -6.71 17.00
C GLU A 30 -9.03 -6.90 18.51
N LYS A 31 -10.10 -6.74 19.32
CA LYS A 31 -10.05 -6.85 20.79
C LYS A 31 -9.51 -8.19 21.26
N ASP A 32 -9.91 -9.26 20.58
CA ASP A 32 -9.53 -10.64 20.88
C ASP A 32 -8.75 -11.28 19.72
N PHE A 33 -7.94 -10.48 18.99
CA PHE A 33 -7.24 -10.95 17.80
C PHE A 33 -6.39 -12.22 18.05
N ALA A 34 -5.79 -12.33 19.23
CA ALA A 34 -4.99 -13.49 19.61
C ALA A 34 -5.79 -14.80 19.67
N ALA A 35 -7.09 -14.72 19.93
CA ALA A 35 -8.01 -15.85 20.02
C ALA A 35 -8.55 -16.31 18.65
N LEU A 36 -8.36 -15.51 17.59
CA LEU A 36 -8.77 -15.89 16.24
C LEU A 36 -8.04 -17.15 15.78
N THR A 37 -8.68 -17.95 14.94
CA THR A 37 -8.00 -18.98 14.17
C THR A 37 -7.15 -18.35 13.06
N ALA A 38 -6.18 -19.09 12.50
CA ALA A 38 -5.37 -18.58 11.39
C ALA A 38 -6.21 -18.11 10.17
N PRO A 39 -7.24 -18.84 9.72
CA PRO A 39 -8.12 -18.37 8.64
C PRO A 39 -8.86 -17.07 8.97
N GLU A 40 -9.35 -16.90 10.21
CA GLU A 40 -9.99 -15.67 10.67
C GLU A 40 -9.01 -14.50 10.71
N ALA A 41 -7.77 -14.73 11.15
CA ALA A 41 -6.71 -13.73 11.10
C ALA A 41 -6.40 -13.30 9.65
N TRP A 42 -6.35 -14.25 8.71
CA TRP A 42 -6.17 -13.93 7.28
C TRP A 42 -7.34 -13.14 6.71
N LEU A 43 -8.58 -13.48 7.10
CA LEU A 43 -9.77 -12.72 6.72
C LEU A 43 -9.74 -11.30 7.30
N PHE A 44 -9.28 -11.14 8.55
CA PHE A 44 -9.05 -9.84 9.17
C PHE A 44 -8.04 -9.02 8.36
N LEU A 45 -6.90 -9.60 7.97
CA LEU A 45 -5.89 -8.90 7.18
C LEU A 45 -6.44 -8.45 5.81
N ALA A 46 -7.21 -9.33 5.14
CA ALA A 46 -7.87 -9.00 3.89
C ALA A 46 -8.91 -7.87 4.07
N ALA A 47 -9.70 -7.93 5.14
CA ALA A 47 -10.67 -6.89 5.50
C ALA A 47 -9.98 -5.56 5.85
N LEU A 48 -8.83 -5.57 6.53
CA LEU A 48 -8.03 -4.39 6.82
C LEU A 48 -7.50 -3.74 5.53
N ALA A 49 -6.98 -4.54 4.60
CA ALA A 49 -6.54 -4.07 3.29
C ALA A 49 -7.71 -3.51 2.46
N ALA A 50 -8.87 -4.16 2.47
CA ALA A 50 -10.07 -3.67 1.80
C ALA A 50 -10.55 -2.35 2.41
N ARG A 51 -10.60 -2.26 3.75
CA ARG A 51 -11.02 -1.06 4.49
C ARG A 51 -10.19 0.14 4.05
N ILE A 52 -8.86 0.08 4.15
CA ILE A 52 -8.02 1.25 3.84
C ILE A 52 -8.19 1.71 2.38
N LEU A 53 -8.32 0.78 1.43
CA LEU A 53 -8.56 1.14 0.03
C LEU A 53 -9.94 1.78 -0.15
N LEU A 54 -10.99 1.17 0.38
CA LEU A 54 -12.37 1.63 0.19
C LEU A 54 -12.63 2.97 0.90
N ASP A 55 -12.07 3.14 2.09
CA ASP A 55 -12.14 4.36 2.87
C ASP A 55 -11.52 5.53 2.09
N PHE A 56 -10.28 5.34 1.66
CA PHE A 56 -9.52 6.42 1.05
C PHE A 56 -9.93 6.69 -0.40
N SER A 57 -10.18 5.64 -1.18
CA SER A 57 -10.70 5.80 -2.55
C SER A 57 -12.13 6.34 -2.55
N GLY A 58 -12.95 5.99 -1.55
CA GLY A 58 -14.28 6.57 -1.37
C GLY A 58 -14.24 8.08 -1.13
N TYR A 59 -13.39 8.53 -0.19
CA TYR A 59 -13.17 9.96 0.05
C TYR A 59 -12.66 10.69 -1.21
N THR A 60 -11.70 10.08 -1.90
CA THR A 60 -11.14 10.64 -3.14
C THR A 60 -12.22 10.74 -4.23
N ASP A 61 -13.05 9.73 -4.42
CA ASP A 61 -14.13 9.74 -5.41
C ASP A 61 -15.17 10.82 -5.14
N ILE A 62 -15.50 11.07 -3.86
CA ILE A 62 -16.38 12.18 -3.45
C ILE A 62 -15.73 13.51 -3.86
N ALA A 63 -14.46 13.74 -3.50
CA ALA A 63 -13.75 14.97 -3.82
C ALA A 63 -13.61 15.21 -5.34
N LEU A 64 -13.24 14.17 -6.09
CA LEU A 64 -13.12 14.22 -7.55
C LEU A 64 -14.48 14.41 -8.23
N GLY A 65 -15.54 13.79 -7.70
CA GLY A 65 -16.90 13.96 -8.21
C GLY A 65 -17.41 15.40 -8.04
N PHE A 66 -17.21 16.01 -6.87
CA PHE A 66 -17.53 17.43 -6.67
C PHE A 66 -16.69 18.35 -7.55
N SER A 67 -15.38 18.09 -7.65
CA SER A 67 -14.48 18.82 -8.55
C SER A 67 -15.00 18.82 -10.00
N GLN A 68 -15.40 17.65 -10.52
CA GLN A 68 -15.98 17.51 -11.85
C GLN A 68 -17.33 18.25 -12.01
N MET A 69 -18.14 18.33 -10.96
CA MET A 69 -19.40 19.10 -10.98
C MET A 69 -19.15 20.61 -11.06
N LEU A 70 -18.05 21.08 -10.46
CA LEU A 70 -17.59 22.47 -10.50
C LEU A 70 -16.79 22.82 -11.77
N GLY A 71 -16.64 21.88 -12.71
CA GLY A 71 -15.87 22.08 -13.94
C GLY A 71 -14.35 21.96 -13.78
N LEU A 72 -13.87 21.53 -12.60
CA LEU A 72 -12.46 21.28 -12.33
C LEU A 72 -12.10 19.82 -12.65
N ARG A 73 -10.90 19.59 -13.19
CA ARG A 73 -10.36 18.25 -13.45
C ARG A 73 -9.14 18.01 -12.59
N LEU A 74 -9.33 17.31 -11.49
CA LEU A 74 -8.25 16.86 -10.60
C LEU A 74 -7.71 15.49 -11.04
N PRO A 75 -6.44 15.17 -10.74
CA PRO A 75 -5.85 13.89 -11.10
C PRO A 75 -6.44 12.72 -10.28
N GLU A 76 -6.48 11.54 -10.91
CA GLU A 76 -6.85 10.30 -10.22
C GLU A 76 -5.86 9.94 -9.13
N ASN A 77 -6.36 9.37 -8.04
CA ASN A 77 -5.53 8.97 -6.90
C ASN A 77 -5.40 7.44 -6.77
N PHE A 78 -6.34 6.67 -7.32
CA PHE A 78 -6.35 5.21 -7.25
C PHE A 78 -6.69 4.58 -8.59
N ASN A 79 -5.93 3.56 -8.99
CA ASN A 79 -6.13 2.83 -10.25
C ASN A 79 -5.91 1.33 -10.08
N TYR A 80 -6.88 0.65 -9.45
CA TYR A 80 -6.82 -0.79 -9.13
C TYR A 80 -5.49 -1.23 -8.47
N PRO A 81 -5.08 -0.61 -7.35
CA PRO A 81 -3.76 -0.84 -6.77
C PRO A 81 -3.50 -2.31 -6.38
N TYR A 82 -4.51 -3.04 -5.91
CA TYR A 82 -4.38 -4.45 -5.54
C TYR A 82 -4.36 -5.42 -6.73
N ALA A 83 -4.48 -4.92 -7.96
CA ALA A 83 -4.21 -5.69 -9.17
C ALA A 83 -2.72 -5.64 -9.58
N ALA A 84 -1.90 -4.89 -8.86
CA ALA A 84 -0.49 -4.72 -9.20
C ALA A 84 0.30 -6.01 -9.13
N THR A 85 1.19 -6.23 -10.10
CA THR A 85 2.11 -7.38 -10.15
C THR A 85 3.52 -7.03 -9.68
N GLY A 86 3.68 -5.86 -9.07
CA GLY A 86 4.93 -5.42 -8.48
C GLY A 86 4.79 -4.17 -7.64
N LEU A 87 5.73 -3.92 -6.72
CA LEU A 87 5.67 -2.77 -5.82
C LEU A 87 5.74 -1.43 -6.55
N ARG A 88 6.55 -1.31 -7.61
CA ARG A 88 6.55 -0.10 -8.44
C ARG A 88 5.20 0.14 -9.11
N ASP A 89 4.55 -0.93 -9.59
CA ASP A 89 3.22 -0.86 -10.22
C ASP A 89 2.15 -0.51 -9.18
N PHE A 90 2.23 -1.07 -7.96
CA PHE A 90 1.36 -0.72 -6.84
C PHE A 90 1.44 0.78 -6.52
N TRP A 91 2.65 1.34 -6.36
CA TRP A 91 2.83 2.77 -6.07
C TRP A 91 2.51 3.70 -7.25
N ALA A 92 2.44 3.17 -8.48
CA ALA A 92 1.91 3.92 -9.62
C ALA A 92 0.37 3.95 -9.66
N ARG A 93 -0.30 3.15 -8.81
CA ARG A 93 -1.75 2.97 -8.74
C ARG A 93 -2.36 3.36 -7.40
N TRP A 94 -1.56 3.48 -6.36
CA TRP A 94 -1.97 3.79 -5.00
C TRP A 94 -1.58 5.23 -4.66
N HIS A 95 -2.54 6.02 -4.16
CA HIS A 95 -2.34 7.41 -3.74
C HIS A 95 -1.45 8.22 -4.70
N ILE A 96 -1.78 8.16 -5.99
CA ILE A 96 -0.94 8.63 -7.11
C ILE A 96 -0.49 10.09 -6.95
N SER A 97 -1.35 10.96 -6.42
CA SER A 97 -1.02 12.36 -6.18
C SER A 97 0.11 12.53 -5.15
N LEU A 98 0.04 11.83 -4.01
CA LEU A 98 1.10 11.82 -2.99
C LEU A 98 2.37 11.16 -3.52
N SER A 99 2.24 10.01 -4.19
CA SER A 99 3.39 9.31 -4.76
C SER A 99 4.13 10.16 -5.79
N SER A 100 3.39 10.91 -6.61
CA SER A 100 3.98 11.88 -7.55
C SER A 100 4.64 13.04 -6.81
N TRP A 101 3.99 13.58 -5.77
CA TRP A 101 4.56 14.66 -4.97
C TRP A 101 5.87 14.26 -4.28
N ILE A 102 5.90 13.09 -3.62
CA ILE A 102 7.12 12.56 -2.99
C ILE A 102 8.21 12.33 -4.05
N ARG A 103 7.86 11.81 -5.23
CA ARG A 103 8.82 11.65 -6.32
C ARG A 103 9.42 12.99 -6.73
N ASP A 104 8.57 13.98 -7.00
CA ASP A 104 8.96 15.22 -7.65
C ASP A 104 9.61 16.22 -6.68
N TYR A 105 9.19 16.23 -5.42
CA TYR A 105 9.63 17.21 -4.41
C TYR A 105 10.52 16.64 -3.31
N VAL A 106 10.68 15.32 -3.22
CA VAL A 106 11.60 14.69 -2.24
C VAL A 106 12.65 13.86 -2.96
N TYR A 107 12.24 12.85 -3.72
CA TYR A 107 13.16 11.88 -4.32
C TYR A 107 14.08 12.51 -5.38
N ILE A 108 13.53 13.28 -6.33
CA ILE A 108 14.31 13.95 -7.37
C ILE A 108 15.28 14.98 -6.77
N PRO A 109 14.87 15.86 -5.84
CA PRO A 109 15.79 16.78 -5.15
C PRO A 109 16.91 16.10 -4.38
N LEU A 110 16.70 14.92 -3.80
CA LEU A 110 17.76 14.11 -3.16
C LEU A 110 18.78 13.55 -4.16
N GLY A 111 18.58 13.74 -5.47
CA GLY A 111 19.44 13.26 -6.55
C GLY A 111 18.79 12.16 -7.39
N GLY A 112 17.61 11.65 -6.99
CA GLY A 112 16.85 10.65 -7.73
C GLY A 112 17.69 9.42 -8.07
N ASN A 113 17.81 9.12 -9.38
CA ASN A 113 18.60 8.01 -9.92
C ASN A 113 20.06 8.39 -10.26
N ARG A 114 20.51 9.61 -9.95
CA ARG A 114 21.88 10.07 -10.23
C ARG A 114 22.86 9.48 -9.21
N HIS A 115 24.15 9.54 -9.53
CA HIS A 115 25.25 9.13 -8.63
C HIS A 115 25.28 7.63 -8.26
N GLY A 116 24.75 6.78 -9.14
CA GLY A 116 24.90 5.32 -9.04
C GLY A 116 23.88 4.61 -8.15
N PRO A 117 23.93 3.27 -8.08
CA PRO A 117 22.91 2.44 -7.44
C PRO A 117 22.80 2.68 -5.92
N VAL A 118 23.91 2.87 -5.22
CA VAL A 118 23.91 3.10 -3.77
C VAL A 118 23.15 4.38 -3.41
N ARG A 119 23.45 5.51 -4.07
CA ARG A 119 22.74 6.77 -3.85
C ARG A 119 21.26 6.67 -4.21
N ARG A 120 20.95 6.01 -5.32
CA ARG A 120 19.57 5.72 -5.72
C ARG A 120 18.78 4.98 -4.62
N PHE A 121 19.36 3.97 -3.99
CA PHE A 121 18.68 3.19 -2.94
C PHE A 121 18.50 4.00 -1.67
N LEU A 122 19.53 4.73 -1.24
CA LEU A 122 19.43 5.64 -0.09
C LEU A 122 18.35 6.70 -0.31
N ASN A 123 18.34 7.35 -1.48
CA ASN A 123 17.33 8.35 -1.82
C ASN A 123 15.91 7.77 -1.79
N LEU A 124 15.74 6.54 -2.28
CA LEU A 124 14.44 5.87 -2.31
C LEU A 124 13.96 5.53 -0.90
N VAL A 125 14.83 4.93 -0.08
CA VAL A 125 14.51 4.58 1.31
C VAL A 125 14.22 5.84 2.13
N LEU A 126 14.99 6.91 1.95
CA LEU A 126 14.75 8.20 2.62
C LEU A 126 13.43 8.84 2.18
N ALA A 127 13.13 8.85 0.88
CA ALA A 127 11.87 9.38 0.38
C ALA A 127 10.66 8.63 0.96
N PHE A 128 10.75 7.30 1.08
CA PHE A 128 9.71 6.49 1.69
C PHE A 128 9.64 6.60 3.22
N ALA A 129 10.77 6.77 3.92
CA ALA A 129 10.78 7.07 5.35
C ALA A 129 10.10 8.42 5.64
N LEU A 130 10.35 9.44 4.81
CA LEU A 130 9.68 10.73 4.89
C LEU A 130 8.19 10.63 4.52
N CYS A 131 7.84 9.79 3.55
CA CYS A 131 6.43 9.46 3.26
C CYS A 131 5.74 8.85 4.48
N GLY A 132 6.40 7.91 5.16
CA GLY A 132 5.93 7.38 6.44
C GLY A 132 5.74 8.47 7.49
N LEU A 133 6.76 9.30 7.70
CA LEU A 133 6.69 10.41 8.67
C LEU A 133 5.56 11.41 8.36
N TRP A 134 5.23 11.64 7.09
CA TRP A 134 4.09 12.47 6.69
C TRP A 134 2.74 11.92 7.17
N HIS A 135 2.62 10.61 7.33
CA HIS A 135 1.40 9.98 7.88
C HIS A 135 1.29 10.08 9.41
N GLY A 136 2.41 10.20 10.13
CA GLY A 136 2.39 10.41 11.58
C GLY A 136 3.74 10.30 12.26
N ALA A 137 3.82 10.80 13.50
CA ALA A 137 5.07 10.86 14.28
C ALA A 137 5.42 9.55 15.00
N ALA A 138 4.50 8.59 15.07
CA ALA A 138 4.76 7.31 15.72
C ALA A 138 5.73 6.46 14.89
N GLY A 139 6.64 5.74 15.55
CA GLY A 139 7.74 5.02 14.88
C GLY A 139 7.30 3.94 13.89
N HIS A 140 6.09 3.38 14.04
CA HIS A 140 5.55 2.39 13.10
C HIS A 140 5.31 2.97 11.70
N PHE A 141 5.01 4.27 11.57
CA PHE A 141 4.88 4.91 10.26
C PHE A 141 6.21 5.01 9.51
N ILE A 142 7.30 5.36 10.21
CA ILE A 142 8.64 5.37 9.62
C ILE A 142 9.01 3.94 9.17
N LEU A 143 8.76 2.94 10.02
CA LEU A 143 9.02 1.54 9.69
C LEU A 143 8.16 1.04 8.52
N TRP A 144 6.91 1.47 8.41
CA TRP A 144 6.07 1.22 7.24
C TRP A 144 6.66 1.86 5.97
N GLY A 145 7.16 3.08 6.07
CA GLY A 145 7.90 3.73 4.99
C GLY A 145 9.12 2.91 4.58
N LEU A 146 9.97 2.54 5.55
CA LEU A 146 11.16 1.72 5.32
C LEU A 146 10.82 0.34 4.73
N TRP A 147 9.72 -0.28 5.15
CA TRP A 147 9.19 -1.52 4.58
C TRP A 147 8.99 -1.36 3.07
N HIS A 148 8.22 -0.38 2.63
CA HIS A 148 7.97 -0.15 1.21
C HIS A 148 9.21 0.31 0.42
N GLY A 149 10.01 1.21 0.99
CA GLY A 149 11.26 1.68 0.39
C GLY A 149 12.25 0.54 0.16
N GLY A 150 12.48 -0.28 1.18
CA GLY A 150 13.30 -1.49 1.11
C GLY A 150 12.76 -2.51 0.12
N GLY A 151 11.44 -2.74 0.12
CA GLY A 151 10.79 -3.61 -0.86
C GLY A 151 11.05 -3.19 -2.30
N LEU A 152 10.99 -1.88 -2.60
CA LEU A 152 11.29 -1.36 -3.93
C LEU A 152 12.79 -1.49 -4.30
N VAL A 153 13.69 -1.33 -3.33
CA VAL A 153 15.13 -1.60 -3.55
C VAL A 153 15.34 -3.07 -3.89
N VAL A 154 14.76 -4.00 -3.11
CA VAL A 154 14.84 -5.44 -3.36
C VAL A 154 14.27 -5.77 -4.75
N GLN A 155 13.06 -5.30 -5.05
CA GLN A 155 12.42 -5.49 -6.36
C GLN A 155 13.30 -4.99 -7.51
N GLY A 156 13.98 -3.85 -7.34
CA GLY A 156 14.84 -3.25 -8.35
C GLY A 156 16.21 -3.92 -8.53
N THR A 157 16.62 -4.82 -7.62
CA THR A 157 18.01 -5.30 -7.55
C THR A 157 18.18 -6.81 -7.47
N TYR A 158 17.17 -7.56 -7.01
CA TYR A 158 17.33 -8.99 -6.71
C TYR A 158 17.87 -9.79 -7.91
N ARG A 159 17.50 -9.41 -9.15
CA ARG A 159 17.97 -10.08 -10.38
C ARG A 159 19.47 -10.00 -10.55
N SER A 160 20.06 -8.82 -10.33
CA SER A 160 21.50 -8.60 -10.47
C SER A 160 22.26 -8.98 -9.21
N ALA A 161 21.70 -8.74 -8.02
CA ALA A 161 22.36 -8.99 -6.74
C ALA A 161 22.54 -10.49 -6.45
N LEU A 162 21.63 -11.34 -6.91
CA LEU A 162 21.69 -12.80 -6.73
C LEU A 162 22.23 -13.55 -7.96
N GLY A 163 22.77 -12.83 -8.96
CA GLY A 163 23.35 -13.42 -10.17
C GLY A 163 22.41 -14.40 -10.89
N PRO A 164 22.87 -15.62 -11.26
CA PRO A 164 22.03 -16.61 -11.96
C PRO A 164 20.74 -17.00 -11.22
N LEU A 165 20.79 -17.07 -9.88
CA LEU A 165 19.60 -17.38 -9.07
C LEU A 165 18.58 -16.25 -9.18
N GLY A 166 19.02 -14.99 -9.08
CA GLY A 166 18.17 -13.81 -9.23
C GLY A 166 17.53 -13.74 -10.61
N ALA A 167 18.30 -14.02 -11.66
CA ALA A 167 17.78 -14.07 -13.03
C ALA A 167 16.71 -15.17 -13.19
N LYS A 168 16.92 -16.36 -12.63
CA LYS A 168 15.95 -17.46 -12.66
C LYS A 168 14.67 -17.08 -11.89
N LEU A 169 14.79 -16.55 -10.67
CA LEU A 169 13.66 -16.06 -9.88
C LEU A 169 12.86 -15.01 -10.65
N GLY A 170 13.56 -14.04 -11.25
CA GLY A 170 12.90 -12.98 -12.01
C GLY A 170 12.15 -13.51 -13.21
N ALA A 171 12.76 -14.45 -13.94
CA ALA A 171 12.11 -15.10 -15.06
C ALA A 171 10.92 -15.99 -14.64
N THR A 172 10.87 -16.48 -13.39
CA THR A 172 9.68 -17.14 -12.82
C THR A 172 8.57 -16.12 -12.56
N PHE A 173 8.87 -15.00 -11.90
CA PHE A 173 7.91 -13.92 -11.67
C PHE A 173 7.33 -13.35 -12.98
N ASP A 174 8.16 -13.23 -14.02
CA ASP A 174 7.71 -12.79 -15.35
C ASP A 174 6.74 -13.78 -16.02
N ARG A 175 6.97 -15.09 -15.82
CA ARG A 175 6.17 -16.16 -16.45
C ARG A 175 4.91 -16.52 -15.67
N VAL A 176 4.87 -16.22 -14.37
CA VAL A 176 3.75 -16.58 -13.49
C VAL A 176 3.15 -15.31 -12.89
N PRO A 177 2.27 -14.61 -13.63
CA PRO A 177 1.67 -13.34 -13.18
C PRO A 177 0.94 -13.46 -11.84
N LEU A 178 0.30 -14.60 -11.58
CA LEU A 178 -0.39 -14.87 -10.32
C LEU A 178 0.57 -14.84 -9.13
N LEU A 179 1.79 -15.36 -9.29
CA LEU A 179 2.81 -15.34 -8.25
C LEU A 179 3.27 -13.89 -7.98
N SER A 180 3.54 -13.12 -9.04
CA SER A 180 3.90 -11.71 -8.94
C SER A 180 2.83 -10.87 -8.25
N TRP A 181 1.57 -11.08 -8.63
CA TRP A 181 0.41 -10.48 -7.98
C TRP A 181 0.30 -10.88 -6.51
N ALA A 182 0.29 -12.18 -6.20
CA ALA A 182 0.12 -12.67 -4.84
C ALA A 182 1.24 -12.19 -3.91
N THR A 183 2.50 -12.24 -4.35
CA THR A 183 3.63 -11.72 -3.58
C THR A 183 3.51 -10.21 -3.35
N THR A 184 3.10 -9.44 -4.36
CA THR A 184 2.90 -7.99 -4.22
C THR A 184 1.77 -7.69 -3.25
N LEU A 185 0.62 -8.37 -3.39
CA LEU A 185 -0.54 -8.19 -2.53
C LEU A 185 -0.22 -8.54 -1.08
N LEU A 186 0.43 -9.69 -0.83
CA LEU A 186 0.83 -10.10 0.51
C LEU A 186 1.81 -9.10 1.13
N PHE A 187 2.83 -8.68 0.38
CA PHE A 187 3.80 -7.70 0.87
C PHE A 187 3.12 -6.39 1.30
N VAL A 188 2.19 -5.88 0.49
CA VAL A 188 1.43 -4.67 0.79
C VAL A 188 0.50 -4.91 1.99
N ALA A 189 -0.21 -6.05 2.03
CA ALA A 189 -1.12 -6.38 3.11
C ALA A 189 -0.42 -6.45 4.47
N PHE A 190 0.73 -7.13 4.57
CA PHE A 190 1.55 -7.12 5.78
C PHE A 190 2.04 -5.71 6.14
N GLY A 191 2.34 -4.88 5.14
CA GLY A 191 2.62 -3.46 5.35
C GLY A 191 1.49 -2.76 6.10
N TRP A 192 0.22 -3.06 5.80
CA TRP A 192 -0.90 -2.44 6.51
C TRP A 192 -0.97 -2.75 8.00
N LEU A 193 -0.45 -3.90 8.46
CA LEU A 193 -0.32 -4.14 9.90
C LEU A 193 0.61 -3.12 10.57
N LEU A 194 1.75 -2.79 9.93
CA LEU A 194 2.66 -1.75 10.42
C LEU A 194 2.06 -0.35 10.32
N PHE A 195 1.16 -0.11 9.36
CA PHE A 195 0.51 1.18 9.19
C PHE A 195 -0.52 1.45 10.29
N PHE A 196 -1.29 0.43 10.70
CA PHE A 196 -2.37 0.59 11.67
C PHE A 196 -1.95 0.30 13.12
N TYR A 197 -0.91 -0.50 13.35
CA TYR A 197 -0.58 -1.01 14.68
C TYR A 197 0.85 -0.69 15.11
N PRO A 198 1.09 -0.49 16.43
CA PRO A 198 2.44 -0.46 16.98
C PRO A 198 3.23 -1.73 16.62
N VAL A 199 4.54 -1.59 16.47
CA VAL A 199 5.44 -2.63 15.95
C VAL A 199 5.27 -3.98 16.65
N ALA A 200 5.20 -3.99 17.99
CA ALA A 200 5.04 -5.22 18.76
C ALA A 200 3.71 -5.92 18.47
N GLN A 201 2.62 -5.16 18.35
CA GLN A 201 1.31 -5.69 18.01
C GLN A 201 1.28 -6.19 16.57
N ALA A 202 1.73 -5.39 15.60
CA ALA A 202 1.83 -5.78 14.19
C ALA A 202 2.63 -7.08 14.01
N TRP A 203 3.74 -7.23 14.73
CA TRP A 203 4.54 -8.44 14.75
C TRP A 203 3.78 -9.64 15.31
N SER A 204 3.11 -9.50 16.46
CA SER A 204 2.30 -10.57 17.04
C SER A 204 1.16 -11.03 16.11
N MET A 205 0.51 -10.08 15.43
CA MET A 205 -0.53 -10.36 14.44
C MET A 205 0.03 -11.09 13.22
N ALA A 206 1.20 -10.66 12.74
CA ALA A 206 1.90 -11.32 11.65
C ALA A 206 2.29 -12.76 11.98
N LEU A 207 2.76 -13.03 13.21
CA LEU A 207 3.04 -14.38 13.66
C LEU A 207 1.77 -15.25 13.70
N LYS A 208 0.65 -14.70 14.20
CA LYS A 208 -0.62 -15.44 14.26
C LYS A 208 -1.10 -15.92 12.90
N LEU A 209 -0.89 -15.12 11.85
CA LEU A 209 -1.21 -15.49 10.46
C LEU A 209 -0.40 -16.71 9.96
N LEU A 210 0.78 -16.94 10.53
CA LEU A 210 1.70 -18.01 10.14
C LEU A 210 1.59 -19.24 11.06
N THR A 211 0.85 -19.15 12.17
CA THR A 211 0.68 -20.23 13.13
C THR A 211 -0.73 -20.79 13.06
N PHE A 212 -0.86 -22.07 12.74
CA PHE A 212 -2.15 -22.79 12.74
C PHE A 212 -2.60 -23.26 14.13
N ARG A 213 -2.03 -22.68 15.20
CA ARG A 213 -2.34 -23.01 16.59
C ARG A 213 -3.16 -21.91 17.24
#